data_AF-A0A813H0V9-F1
#
_entry.id   AF-A0A813H0V9-F1
#
_cell.length_a   1.000
_cell.length_b   1.000
_cell.length_c   1.000
_cell.angle_alpha   90.00
_cell.angle_beta   90.00
_cell.angle_gamma   90.00
#
_symmetry.space_group_name_H-M   'P 1'
#
loop_
_entity.id
_entity.type
_entity.pdbx_description
1 polymer ?
#
loop_
_entity_poly.entity_id
_entity_poly.type
_entity_poly.pdbx_seq_one_letter_code
_entity_poly.pdbx_strand_id
1 'polypeptide(L)'
;MATEGRMADIERQALMILRHGIGKTSRQLAEEFASVELLTAEEFEPVARALVRSFDGSGEFSISLPRSGPIARELNRMFLQFSSGRDNRGLHFRRALLNECQNNYESLLQVVDSPTTCKAEAAQAWKRLAMIVTLIGHLYLIKLVARWAILSILIALIPPGDSQPAEIRVLCSSTLLKVVGHALADKDAGQMVAFIGRLVELTATSPLKLIRGVLWKSCKRYPHLLGS
;
A
#
# COMPACT_ATOMS: atom_id res chain seq x y z
N MET A 1 18.93 -24.16 -5.93
CA MET A 1 17.78 -25.11 -5.97
C MET A 1 17.19 -25.37 -4.58
N ALA A 2 17.97 -25.74 -3.54
CA ALA A 2 17.41 -25.98 -2.20
C ALA A 2 16.77 -24.73 -1.54
N THR A 3 17.31 -23.55 -1.81
CA THR A 3 16.82 -22.26 -1.30
C THR A 3 15.50 -21.81 -1.92
N GLU A 4 15.31 -22.03 -3.23
CA GLU A 4 14.06 -21.65 -3.93
C GLU A 4 12.86 -22.46 -3.45
N GLY A 5 13.02 -23.78 -3.26
CA GLY A 5 11.97 -24.64 -2.72
C GLY A 5 11.52 -24.19 -1.33
N ARG A 6 12.49 -23.84 -0.46
CA ARG A 6 12.22 -23.34 0.89
C ARG A 6 11.46 -22.02 0.88
N MET A 7 11.85 -21.04 0.04
CA MET A 7 11.13 -19.76 -0.06
C MET A 7 9.69 -19.95 -0.53
N ALA A 8 9.45 -20.83 -1.50
CA ALA A 8 8.11 -21.15 -1.97
C ALA A 8 7.25 -21.83 -0.89
N ASP A 9 7.84 -22.71 -0.08
CA ASP A 9 7.14 -23.35 1.02
C ASP A 9 6.78 -22.36 2.14
N ILE A 10 7.67 -21.42 2.47
CA ILE A 10 7.39 -20.33 3.43
C ILE A 10 6.23 -19.46 2.92
N GLU A 11 6.25 -19.07 1.64
CA GLU A 11 5.17 -18.28 1.04
C GLU A 11 3.84 -19.05 1.11
N ARG A 12 3.85 -20.36 0.79
CA ARG A 12 2.66 -21.21 0.87
C ARG A 12 2.12 -21.29 2.31
N GLN A 13 2.97 -21.47 3.31
CA GLN A 13 2.57 -21.51 4.71
C GLN A 13 1.97 -20.17 5.16
N ALA A 14 2.62 -19.05 4.81
CA ALA A 14 2.13 -17.71 5.07
C ALA A 14 0.74 -17.48 4.48
N LEU A 15 0.51 -17.87 3.21
CA LEU A 15 -0.80 -17.80 2.57
C LEU A 15 -1.84 -18.69 3.27
N MET A 16 -1.44 -19.88 3.73
CA MET A 16 -2.33 -20.78 4.48
C MET A 16 -2.75 -20.18 5.83
N ILE A 17 -1.83 -19.53 6.56
CA ILE A 17 -2.14 -18.82 7.81
C ILE A 17 -3.15 -17.70 7.54
N LEU A 18 -2.90 -16.89 6.51
CA LEU A 18 -3.80 -15.81 6.10
C LEU A 18 -5.20 -16.34 5.72
N ARG A 19 -5.27 -17.48 5.03
CA ARG A 19 -6.53 -18.15 4.65
C ARG A 19 -7.32 -18.66 5.84
N HIS A 20 -6.68 -19.39 6.75
CA HIS A 20 -7.34 -19.97 7.93
C HIS A 20 -7.55 -18.95 9.05
N GLY A 21 -6.97 -17.76 8.91
CA GLY A 21 -7.08 -16.63 9.83
C GLY A 21 -8.42 -15.91 9.84
N ILE A 22 -9.39 -16.34 9.02
CA ILE A 22 -10.72 -15.72 8.99
C ILE A 22 -11.37 -15.86 10.38
N GLY A 23 -11.52 -14.72 11.07
CA GLY A 23 -12.10 -14.65 12.41
C GLY A 23 -11.05 -14.51 13.53
N LYS A 24 -9.77 -14.71 13.23
CA LYS A 24 -8.68 -14.49 14.18
C LYS A 24 -8.34 -13.01 14.33
N THR A 25 -7.84 -12.66 15.51
CA THR A 25 -7.26 -11.33 15.77
C THR A 25 -5.91 -11.18 15.05
N SER A 26 -5.46 -9.94 14.85
CA SER A 26 -4.15 -9.68 14.24
C SER A 26 -2.98 -10.26 15.06
N ARG A 27 -3.15 -10.36 16.39
CA ARG A 27 -2.16 -10.95 17.29
C ARG A 27 -2.07 -12.46 17.12
N GLN A 28 -3.21 -13.15 17.10
CA GLN A 28 -3.25 -14.60 16.85
C GLN A 28 -2.65 -14.95 15.48
N LEU A 29 -2.94 -14.16 14.46
CA LEU A 29 -2.32 -14.32 13.15
C LEU A 29 -0.81 -14.13 13.22
N ALA A 30 -0.33 -13.09 13.90
CA ALA A 30 1.10 -12.86 14.06
C ALA A 30 1.80 -13.98 14.85
N GLU A 31 1.14 -14.54 15.86
CA GLU A 31 1.62 -15.72 16.61
C GLU A 31 1.71 -16.96 15.71
N GLU A 32 0.75 -17.18 14.80
CA GLU A 32 0.83 -18.24 13.80
C GLU A 32 1.91 -17.99 12.75
N PHE A 33 2.13 -16.74 12.34
CA PHE A 33 3.27 -16.41 11.48
C PHE A 33 4.62 -16.65 12.17
N ALA A 34 4.69 -16.43 13.47
CA ALA A 34 5.90 -16.67 14.24
C ALA A 34 6.22 -18.15 14.43
N SER A 35 5.26 -19.06 14.20
CA SER A 35 5.54 -20.50 14.16
C SER A 35 6.17 -20.95 12.83
N VAL A 36 6.18 -20.09 11.80
CA VAL A 36 6.95 -20.32 10.58
C VAL A 36 8.42 -20.07 10.90
N GLU A 37 9.21 -21.13 10.94
CA GLU A 37 10.65 -21.03 11.23
C GLU A 37 11.39 -20.34 10.08
N LEU A 38 11.81 -19.10 10.32
CA LEU A 38 12.67 -18.33 9.44
C LEU A 38 14.13 -18.45 9.88
N LEU A 39 14.99 -18.95 9.01
CA LEU A 39 16.41 -19.17 9.26
C LEU A 39 17.28 -17.99 8.83
N THR A 40 16.82 -17.21 7.84
CA THR A 40 17.57 -16.07 7.30
C THR A 40 16.67 -14.84 7.13
N ALA A 41 17.30 -13.67 7.02
CA ALA A 41 16.58 -12.42 6.80
C ALA A 41 15.93 -12.33 5.39
N GLU A 42 16.45 -13.09 4.42
CA GLU A 42 15.88 -13.19 3.06
C GLU A 42 14.51 -13.89 3.09
N GLU A 43 14.29 -14.77 4.06
CA GLU A 43 13.03 -15.50 4.23
C GLU A 43 11.87 -14.60 4.70
N PHE A 44 12.12 -13.33 5.03
CA PHE A 44 11.06 -12.34 5.22
C PHE A 44 10.36 -11.95 3.91
N GLU A 45 11.03 -12.06 2.76
CA GLU A 45 10.47 -11.72 1.46
C GLU A 45 9.23 -12.54 1.10
N PRO A 46 9.23 -13.89 1.17
CA PRO A 46 8.02 -14.67 0.89
C PRO A 46 6.87 -14.37 1.86
N VAL A 47 7.15 -14.04 3.13
CA VAL A 47 6.12 -13.63 4.11
C VAL A 47 5.52 -12.28 3.74
N ALA A 48 6.36 -11.30 3.40
CA ALA A 48 5.94 -9.99 2.91
C ALA A 48 5.12 -10.12 1.62
N ARG A 49 5.55 -10.96 0.69
CA ARG A 49 4.86 -11.27 -0.57
C ARG A 49 3.50 -11.88 -0.34
N ALA A 50 3.39 -12.90 0.51
CA ALA A 50 2.12 -13.50 0.89
C ALA A 50 1.16 -12.47 1.49
N LEU A 51 1.67 -11.62 2.38
CA LEU A 51 0.90 -10.55 3.00
C LEU A 51 0.40 -9.56 1.95
N VAL A 52 1.26 -9.04 1.07
CA VAL A 52 0.88 -8.11 -0.01
C VAL A 52 -0.12 -8.75 -0.99
N ARG A 53 0.10 -10.01 -1.40
CA ARG A 53 -0.79 -10.76 -2.29
C ARG A 53 -2.17 -10.99 -1.70
N SER A 54 -2.27 -11.19 -0.37
CA SER A 54 -3.58 -11.29 0.29
C SER A 54 -4.45 -10.02 0.18
N PHE A 55 -3.85 -8.89 -0.23
CA PHE A 55 -4.57 -7.63 -0.46
C PHE A 55 -4.87 -7.33 -1.91
N ASP A 56 -4.21 -7.98 -2.88
CA ASP A 56 -4.38 -7.58 -4.28
C ASP A 56 -5.76 -7.96 -4.85
N GLY A 57 -6.56 -8.71 -4.10
CA GLY A 57 -7.93 -9.08 -4.42
C GLY A 57 -8.05 -9.98 -5.66
N SER A 58 -6.92 -10.45 -6.20
CA SER A 58 -6.86 -11.28 -7.41
C SER A 58 -6.91 -12.78 -7.12
N GLY A 59 -6.98 -13.18 -5.83
CA GLY A 59 -7.07 -14.57 -5.41
C GLY A 59 -8.21 -14.86 -4.42
N GLU A 60 -8.44 -16.15 -4.17
CA GLU A 60 -9.36 -16.70 -3.14
C GLU A 60 -9.04 -16.23 -1.70
N PHE A 61 -7.97 -15.44 -1.51
CA PHE A 61 -7.33 -15.16 -0.23
C PHE A 61 -7.48 -13.70 0.24
N SER A 62 -8.52 -13.00 -0.23
CA SER A 62 -8.73 -11.58 0.06
C SER A 62 -9.01 -11.35 1.56
N ILE A 63 -8.03 -10.80 2.28
CA ILE A 63 -8.22 -10.31 3.65
C ILE A 63 -8.76 -8.88 3.58
N SER A 64 -9.70 -8.54 4.47
CA SER A 64 -10.21 -7.18 4.53
C SER A 64 -9.10 -6.18 4.86
N LEU A 65 -9.01 -5.12 4.05
CA LEU A 65 -8.05 -4.01 4.19
C LEU A 65 -7.87 -3.48 5.63
N PRO A 66 -8.91 -3.33 6.48
CA PRO A 66 -8.75 -2.87 7.86
C PRO A 66 -7.90 -3.80 8.75
N ARG A 67 -7.80 -5.09 8.42
CA ARG A 67 -7.03 -6.08 9.20
C ARG A 67 -5.55 -6.11 8.84
N SER A 68 -5.19 -5.60 7.66
CA SER A 68 -3.84 -5.64 7.09
C SER A 68 -2.79 -4.91 7.94
N GLY A 69 -3.08 -3.66 8.31
CA GLY A 69 -2.18 -2.81 9.07
C GLY A 69 -1.87 -3.39 10.46
N PRO A 70 -2.88 -3.79 11.25
CA PRO A 70 -2.65 -4.46 12.52
C PRO A 70 -1.76 -5.71 12.41
N ILE A 71 -1.99 -6.59 11.42
CA ILE A 71 -1.14 -7.78 11.20
C ILE A 71 0.29 -7.36 10.88
N ALA A 72 0.49 -6.46 9.92
CA ALA A 72 1.83 -5.97 9.55
C ALA A 72 2.57 -5.35 10.74
N ARG A 73 1.86 -4.65 11.63
CA ARG A 73 2.43 -4.08 12.85
C ARG A 73 2.91 -5.15 13.81
N GLU A 74 2.09 -6.16 14.07
CA GLU A 74 2.44 -7.23 15.01
C GLU A 74 3.58 -8.09 14.45
N LEU A 75 3.55 -8.45 13.17
CA LEU A 75 4.67 -9.13 12.51
C LEU A 75 5.96 -8.31 12.62
N ASN A 76 5.91 -7.01 12.35
CA ASN A 76 7.07 -6.16 12.50
C ASN A 76 7.60 -6.15 13.94
N ARG A 77 6.73 -6.11 14.96
CA ARG A 77 7.15 -6.16 16.37
C ARG A 77 7.81 -7.48 16.74
N MET A 78 7.26 -8.59 16.28
CA MET A 78 7.80 -9.93 16.57
C MET A 78 9.13 -10.14 15.85
N PHE A 79 9.24 -9.76 14.58
CA PHE A 79 10.45 -9.96 13.79
C PHE A 79 11.61 -9.02 14.14
N LEU A 80 11.34 -7.88 14.81
CA LEU A 80 12.41 -7.05 15.39
C LEU A 80 13.22 -7.78 16.47
N GLN A 81 12.67 -8.84 17.07
CA GLN A 81 13.37 -9.62 18.10
C GLN A 81 14.43 -10.57 17.52
N PHE A 82 14.43 -10.83 16.21
CA PHE A 82 15.36 -11.76 15.54
C PHE A 82 16.69 -11.11 15.12
N SER A 83 16.86 -9.79 15.29
CA SER A 83 18.00 -9.03 14.76
C SER A 83 19.30 -9.09 15.58
N SER A 84 19.47 -10.03 16.51
CA SER A 84 20.65 -10.08 17.40
C SER A 84 21.89 -10.83 16.85
N GLY A 85 21.95 -11.12 15.53
CA GLY A 85 23.12 -11.72 14.88
C GLY A 85 24.11 -10.69 14.32
N ARG A 86 25.43 -10.91 14.50
CA ARG A 86 26.53 -9.92 14.36
C ARG A 86 26.70 -9.22 13.00
N ASP A 87 26.00 -9.59 11.93
CA ASP A 87 26.04 -8.90 10.63
C ASP A 87 24.84 -7.97 10.45
N ASN A 88 24.97 -6.80 11.06
CA ASN A 88 23.90 -5.84 11.35
C ASN A 88 23.52 -4.95 10.15
N ARG A 89 23.34 -5.54 8.96
CA ARG A 89 22.61 -4.90 7.83
C ARG A 89 21.28 -5.61 7.58
N GLY A 90 20.67 -6.10 8.66
CA GLY A 90 19.51 -6.96 8.66
C GLY A 90 18.39 -6.45 7.76
N LEU A 91 18.02 -7.26 6.76
CA LEU A 91 16.70 -7.20 6.17
C LEU A 91 15.70 -7.41 7.30
N HIS A 92 15.15 -6.31 7.82
CA HIS A 92 14.03 -6.38 8.76
C HIS A 92 12.75 -6.59 7.96
N PHE A 93 11.79 -7.32 8.51
CA PHE A 93 10.48 -7.55 7.89
C PHE A 93 9.86 -6.28 7.29
N ARG A 94 9.99 -5.12 7.96
CA ARG A 94 9.60 -3.81 7.42
C ARG A 94 10.19 -3.53 6.05
N ARG A 95 11.50 -3.74 5.86
CA ARG A 95 12.18 -3.48 4.58
C ARG A 95 11.67 -4.41 3.50
N ALA A 96 11.54 -5.72 3.79
CA ALA A 96 10.96 -6.69 2.86
C ALA A 96 9.54 -6.30 2.45
N LEU A 97 8.69 -5.91 3.41
CA LEU A 97 7.33 -5.45 3.17
C LEU A 97 7.27 -4.19 2.29
N LEU A 98 8.13 -3.20 2.56
CA LEU A 98 8.18 -1.97 1.79
C LEU A 98 8.69 -2.21 0.36
N ASN A 99 9.74 -3.03 0.20
CA ASN A 99 10.25 -3.42 -1.11
C ASN A 99 9.17 -4.12 -1.93
N GLU A 100 8.43 -5.06 -1.31
CA GLU A 100 7.36 -5.76 -2.00
C GLU A 100 6.21 -4.82 -2.40
N CYS A 101 5.82 -3.88 -1.53
CA CYS A 101 4.83 -2.86 -1.87
C CYS A 101 5.30 -1.99 -3.04
N GLN A 102 6.57 -1.58 -3.04
CA GLN A 102 7.16 -0.78 -4.11
C GLN A 102 7.19 -1.55 -5.44
N ASN A 103 7.69 -2.79 -5.44
CA ASN A 103 7.77 -3.64 -6.63
C ASN A 103 6.38 -3.85 -7.25
N ASN A 104 5.35 -4.14 -6.43
CA ASN A 104 3.99 -4.29 -6.92
C ASN A 104 3.43 -2.96 -7.46
N TYR A 105 3.68 -1.85 -6.78
CA TYR A 105 3.24 -0.52 -7.21
C TYR A 105 3.85 -0.14 -8.57
N GLU A 106 5.16 -0.28 -8.73
CA GLU A 106 5.88 0.06 -9.97
C GLU A 106 5.48 -0.85 -11.12
N SER A 107 5.38 -2.16 -10.89
CA SER A 107 4.94 -3.12 -11.89
C SER A 107 3.51 -2.84 -12.37
N LEU A 108 2.58 -2.57 -11.45
CA LEU A 108 1.19 -2.26 -11.80
C LEU A 108 1.06 -0.91 -12.53
N LEU A 109 1.87 0.09 -12.17
CA LEU A 109 1.93 1.35 -12.90
C LEU A 109 2.38 1.15 -14.34
N GLN A 110 3.42 0.34 -14.58
CA GLN A 110 3.89 0.05 -15.93
C GLN A 110 2.79 -0.59 -16.80
N VAL A 111 2.00 -1.51 -16.22
CA VAL A 111 0.86 -2.13 -16.93
C VAL A 111 -0.24 -1.10 -17.21
N VAL A 112 -0.53 -0.23 -16.25
CA VAL A 112 -1.56 0.81 -16.38
C VAL A 112 -1.20 1.90 -17.39
N ASP A 113 0.07 2.31 -17.44
CA ASP A 113 0.57 3.35 -18.33
C ASP A 113 0.91 2.83 -19.73
N SER A 114 0.95 1.50 -19.92
CA SER A 114 1.28 0.89 -21.21
C SER A 114 0.18 1.12 -22.25
N PRO A 115 0.51 1.67 -23.44
CA PRO A 115 -0.48 1.89 -24.50
C PRO A 115 -0.92 0.58 -25.18
N THR A 116 -0.19 -0.52 -24.99
CA THR A 116 -0.48 -1.83 -25.61
C THR A 116 -1.38 -2.72 -24.73
N THR A 117 -1.58 -2.35 -23.47
CA THR A 117 -2.37 -3.13 -22.52
C THR A 117 -3.86 -3.05 -22.86
N CYS A 118 -4.53 -4.20 -22.92
CA CYS A 118 -5.96 -4.23 -23.24
C CYS A 118 -6.80 -3.63 -22.10
N LYS A 119 -7.99 -3.09 -22.41
CA LYS A 119 -8.85 -2.41 -21.42
C LYS A 119 -9.18 -3.27 -20.19
N ALA A 120 -9.38 -4.58 -20.37
CA ALA A 120 -9.71 -5.49 -19.29
C ALA A 120 -8.53 -5.68 -18.32
N GLU A 121 -7.33 -5.86 -18.86
CA GLU A 121 -6.10 -5.99 -18.10
C GLU A 121 -5.76 -4.68 -17.37
N ALA A 122 -5.88 -3.54 -18.04
CA ALA A 122 -5.71 -2.22 -17.42
C ALA A 122 -6.70 -1.99 -16.27
N ALA A 123 -7.97 -2.40 -16.43
CA ALA A 123 -8.98 -2.31 -15.38
C ALA A 123 -8.67 -3.22 -14.18
N GLN A 124 -8.11 -4.41 -14.41
CA GLN A 124 -7.68 -5.31 -13.34
C GLN A 124 -6.42 -4.78 -12.63
N ALA A 125 -5.42 -4.33 -13.40
CA ALA A 125 -4.21 -3.71 -12.86
C ALA A 125 -4.54 -2.49 -12.01
N TRP A 126 -5.51 -1.67 -12.43
CA TRP A 126 -6.04 -0.56 -11.66
C TRP A 126 -6.58 -0.99 -10.29
N LYS A 127 -7.45 -2.00 -10.24
CA LYS A 127 -8.05 -2.49 -8.98
C LYS A 127 -6.95 -2.90 -8.01
N ARG A 128 -5.95 -3.63 -8.51
CA ARG A 128 -4.79 -4.07 -7.72
C ARG A 128 -3.97 -2.87 -7.25
N LEU A 129 -3.71 -1.90 -8.12
CA LEU A 129 -2.97 -0.68 -7.77
C LEU A 129 -3.68 0.11 -6.67
N ALA A 130 -5.00 0.27 -6.75
CA ALA A 130 -5.79 0.92 -5.72
C ALA A 130 -5.69 0.20 -4.37
N MET A 131 -5.68 -1.14 -4.36
CA MET A 131 -5.48 -1.93 -3.14
C MET A 131 -4.07 -1.73 -2.55
N ILE A 132 -3.02 -1.78 -3.38
CA ILE A 132 -1.63 -1.55 -2.94
C ILE A 132 -1.46 -0.14 -2.37
N VAL A 133 -1.99 0.88 -3.03
CA VAL A 133 -1.95 2.26 -2.54
C VAL A 133 -2.70 2.41 -1.23
N THR A 134 -3.85 1.72 -1.08
CA THR A 134 -4.60 1.70 0.18
C THR A 134 -3.80 1.04 1.31
N LEU A 135 -3.15 -0.09 1.03
CA LEU A 135 -2.26 -0.79 1.95
C LEU A 135 -1.12 0.12 2.40
N ILE A 136 -0.40 0.75 1.47
CA ILE A 136 0.67 1.71 1.77
C ILE A 136 0.17 2.82 2.70
N GLY A 137 -1.04 3.34 2.44
CA GLY A 137 -1.68 4.32 3.32
C GLY A 137 -1.90 3.78 4.74
N HIS A 138 -2.36 2.54 4.90
CA HIS A 138 -2.54 1.91 6.21
C HIS A 138 -1.18 1.68 6.90
N LEU A 139 -0.16 1.25 6.16
CA LEU A 139 1.21 1.11 6.65
C LEU A 139 1.79 2.45 7.15
N TYR A 140 1.44 3.57 6.53
CA TYR A 140 1.79 4.91 7.04
C TYR A 140 1.10 5.24 8.36
N LEU A 141 -0.21 4.99 8.49
CA LEU A 141 -0.95 5.27 9.72
C LEU A 141 -0.37 4.51 10.92
N ILE A 142 0.17 3.31 10.68
CA ILE A 142 0.83 2.48 11.71
C ILE A 142 2.34 2.69 11.84
N LYS A 143 2.89 3.74 11.20
CA LYS A 143 4.32 4.14 11.25
C LYS A 143 5.31 3.16 10.62
N LEU A 144 4.86 2.29 9.72
CA LEU A 144 5.74 1.43 8.90
C LEU A 144 6.20 2.10 7.62
N VAL A 145 5.45 3.07 7.08
CA VAL A 145 5.89 3.91 5.95
C VAL A 145 6.24 5.31 6.46
N ALA A 146 7.32 5.88 5.94
CA ALA A 146 7.73 7.25 6.28
C ALA A 146 6.84 8.28 5.55
N ARG A 147 6.64 9.43 6.19
CA ARG A 147 5.84 10.54 5.66
C ARG A 147 6.28 11.00 4.27
N TRP A 148 7.59 11.19 4.07
CA TRP A 148 8.15 11.64 2.80
C TRP A 148 7.84 10.66 1.64
N ALA A 149 7.74 9.37 1.92
CA ALA A 149 7.40 8.37 0.91
C ALA A 149 5.94 8.52 0.43
N ILE A 150 5.02 8.82 1.35
CA ILE A 150 3.62 9.11 1.00
C ILE A 150 3.52 10.37 0.14
N LEU A 151 4.23 11.43 0.51
CA LEU A 151 4.27 12.67 -0.28
C LEU A 151 4.88 12.43 -1.67
N SER A 152 5.94 11.63 -1.74
CA SER A 152 6.59 11.26 -3.01
C SER A 152 5.63 10.48 -3.92
N ILE A 153 4.85 9.55 -3.37
CA ILE A 153 3.80 8.83 -4.12
C ILE A 153 2.72 9.79 -4.61
N LEU A 154 2.24 10.71 -3.76
CA LEU A 154 1.23 11.69 -4.16
C LEU A 154 1.74 12.58 -5.31
N ILE A 155 2.97 13.09 -5.21
CA ILE A 155 3.63 13.88 -6.26
C ILE A 155 3.83 13.06 -7.54
N ALA A 156 4.22 11.79 -7.43
CA ALA A 156 4.39 10.92 -8.61
C ALA A 156 3.06 10.63 -9.33
N LEU A 157 1.96 10.50 -8.56
CA LEU A 157 0.62 10.30 -9.11
C LEU A 157 0.05 11.59 -9.73
N ILE A 158 0.26 12.73 -9.08
CA ILE A 158 -0.14 14.05 -9.59
C ILE A 158 1.06 14.97 -9.53
N PRO A 159 1.87 15.00 -10.61
CA PRO A 159 3.00 15.90 -10.70
C PRO A 159 2.55 17.37 -10.64
N PRO A 160 3.36 18.26 -10.07
CA PRO A 160 3.14 19.70 -10.18
C PRO A 160 3.30 20.16 -11.64
N GLY A 161 2.59 21.22 -12.01
CA GLY A 161 2.65 21.84 -13.34
C GLY A 161 1.42 21.57 -14.20
N ASP A 162 1.49 21.94 -15.48
CA ASP A 162 0.34 21.98 -16.39
C ASP A 162 -0.01 20.63 -17.04
N SER A 163 0.84 19.62 -16.88
CA SER A 163 0.56 18.30 -17.43
C SER A 163 -0.70 17.70 -16.81
N GLN A 164 -1.58 17.18 -17.67
CA GLN A 164 -2.79 16.51 -17.22
C GLN A 164 -2.45 15.05 -16.88
N PRO A 165 -2.48 14.64 -15.61
CA PRO A 165 -2.23 13.24 -15.25
C PRO A 165 -3.36 12.36 -15.79
N ALA A 166 -3.03 11.11 -16.09
CA ALA A 166 -4.03 10.11 -16.46
C ALA A 166 -5.08 9.97 -15.36
N GLU A 167 -6.35 9.77 -15.74
CA GLU A 167 -7.50 9.62 -14.82
C GLU A 167 -7.21 8.63 -13.69
N ILE A 168 -6.55 7.52 -14.04
CA ILE A 168 -6.20 6.45 -13.13
C ILE A 168 -5.28 6.89 -11.99
N ARG A 169 -4.34 7.80 -12.27
CA ARG A 169 -3.43 8.34 -11.26
C ARG A 169 -4.16 9.28 -10.31
N VAL A 170 -5.13 10.05 -10.81
CA VAL A 170 -6.03 10.88 -9.98
C VAL A 170 -6.90 10.00 -9.06
N LEU A 171 -7.39 8.87 -9.56
CA LEU A 171 -8.14 7.92 -8.75
C LEU A 171 -7.26 7.28 -7.66
N CYS A 172 -6.01 6.94 -7.98
CA CYS A 172 -5.06 6.38 -7.01
C CYS A 172 -4.70 7.40 -5.92
N SER A 173 -4.42 8.65 -6.29
CA SER A 173 -4.11 9.69 -5.30
C SER A 173 -5.31 9.99 -4.41
N SER A 174 -6.51 10.06 -4.97
CA SER A 174 -7.77 10.19 -4.22
C SER A 174 -7.98 9.02 -3.26
N THR A 175 -7.62 7.80 -3.68
CA THR A 175 -7.71 6.59 -2.84
C THR A 175 -6.74 6.67 -1.66
N LEU A 176 -5.50 7.08 -1.91
CA LEU A 176 -4.51 7.30 -0.86
C LEU A 176 -4.99 8.37 0.14
N LEU A 177 -5.43 9.53 -0.36
CA LEU A 177 -5.88 10.65 0.46
C LEU A 177 -7.08 10.30 1.36
N LYS A 178 -7.99 9.42 0.94
CA LYS A 178 -9.07 8.95 1.81
C LYS A 178 -8.54 8.25 3.07
N VAL A 179 -7.40 7.58 2.94
CA VAL A 179 -6.76 6.86 4.05
C VAL A 179 -5.92 7.82 4.89
N VAL A 180 -5.02 8.56 4.24
CA VAL A 180 -3.95 9.30 4.95
C VAL A 180 -4.19 10.80 5.08
N GLY A 181 -5.21 11.36 4.42
CA GLY A 181 -5.41 12.80 4.29
C GLY A 181 -5.49 13.51 5.65
N HIS A 182 -6.22 12.96 6.62
CA HIS A 182 -6.31 13.51 7.97
C HIS A 182 -4.94 13.58 8.66
N ALA A 183 -4.18 12.49 8.59
CA ALA A 183 -2.87 12.39 9.22
C ALA A 183 -1.79 13.25 8.54
N LEU A 184 -2.02 13.68 7.29
CA LEU A 184 -1.15 14.63 6.59
C LEU A 184 -1.57 16.08 6.83
N ALA A 185 -2.88 16.37 6.92
CA ALA A 185 -3.40 17.71 7.18
C ALA A 185 -2.78 18.33 8.45
N ASP A 186 -2.67 17.53 9.51
CA ASP A 186 -2.09 17.96 10.79
C ASP A 186 -0.59 18.27 10.73
N LYS A 187 0.13 17.75 9.73
CA LYS A 187 1.61 17.76 9.68
C LYS A 187 2.20 18.53 8.52
N ASP A 188 1.43 18.78 7.46
CA ASP A 188 1.82 19.41 6.20
C ASP A 188 0.69 20.23 5.58
N ALA A 189 -0.02 21.03 6.37
CA ALA A 189 -1.15 21.81 5.87
C ALA A 189 -0.82 22.52 4.55
N GLY A 190 0.35 23.16 4.42
CA GLY A 190 0.77 23.85 3.20
C GLY A 190 0.89 22.96 1.95
N GLN A 191 1.65 21.85 2.04
CA GLN A 191 1.80 20.94 0.89
C GLN A 191 0.48 20.24 0.54
N MET A 192 -0.32 19.92 1.56
CA MET A 192 -1.63 19.32 1.38
C MET A 192 -2.62 20.28 0.72
N VAL A 193 -2.61 21.56 1.09
CA VAL A 193 -3.42 22.60 0.44
C VAL A 193 -3.03 22.74 -1.04
N ALA A 194 -1.73 22.82 -1.36
CA ALA A 194 -1.27 22.87 -2.74
C ALA A 194 -1.72 21.64 -3.56
N PHE A 195 -1.59 20.45 -2.98
CA PHE A 195 -2.01 19.20 -3.61
C PHE A 195 -3.53 19.13 -3.84
N ILE A 196 -4.32 19.53 -2.84
CA ILE A 196 -5.79 19.60 -2.95
C ILE A 196 -6.20 20.64 -3.98
N GLY A 197 -5.56 21.82 -4.00
CA GLY A 197 -5.77 22.85 -5.01
C GLY A 197 -5.59 22.29 -6.43
N ARG A 198 -4.47 21.58 -6.67
CA ARG A 198 -4.23 20.91 -7.95
C ARG A 198 -5.30 19.87 -8.30
N LEU A 199 -5.74 19.07 -7.33
CA LEU A 199 -6.83 18.11 -7.52
C LEU A 199 -8.14 18.81 -7.92
N VAL A 200 -8.46 19.94 -7.29
CA VAL A 200 -9.65 20.74 -7.60
C VAL A 200 -9.58 21.27 -9.03
N GLU A 201 -8.46 21.86 -9.44
CA GLU A 201 -8.23 22.32 -10.82
C GLU A 201 -8.46 21.21 -11.84
N LEU A 202 -7.88 20.03 -11.61
CA LEU A 202 -8.01 18.88 -12.50
C LEU A 202 -9.46 18.39 -12.62
N THR A 203 -10.28 18.58 -11.59
CA THR A 203 -11.72 18.27 -11.66
C THR A 203 -12.58 19.38 -12.23
N ALA A 204 -12.07 20.61 -12.30
CA ALA A 204 -12.76 21.72 -12.95
C ALA A 204 -12.73 21.54 -14.48
N THR A 205 -11.59 21.09 -15.01
CA THR A 205 -11.31 20.99 -16.45
C THR A 205 -11.65 19.64 -17.09
N SER A 206 -11.72 18.57 -16.30
CA SER A 206 -11.87 17.22 -16.85
C SER A 206 -13.31 16.69 -16.79
N PRO A 207 -13.79 15.90 -17.77
CA PRO A 207 -15.11 15.23 -17.76
C PRO A 207 -15.27 14.15 -16.67
N LEU A 208 -14.38 14.12 -15.68
CA LEU A 208 -14.26 13.20 -14.55
C LEU A 208 -15.36 13.43 -13.49
N LYS A 209 -16.63 13.37 -13.92
CA LYS A 209 -17.82 13.50 -13.07
C LYS A 209 -17.80 12.51 -11.89
N LEU A 210 -17.21 11.32 -12.09
CA LEU A 210 -17.04 10.33 -11.03
C LEU A 210 -16.08 10.79 -9.92
N ILE A 211 -15.01 11.49 -10.29
CA ILE A 211 -13.98 11.96 -9.36
C ILE A 211 -14.51 13.11 -8.51
N ARG A 212 -15.35 14.00 -9.07
CA ARG A 212 -16.00 15.07 -8.29
C ARG A 212 -16.77 14.52 -7.09
N GLY A 213 -17.54 13.45 -7.25
CA GLY A 213 -18.28 12.84 -6.13
C GLY A 213 -17.36 12.25 -5.06
N VAL A 214 -16.24 11.68 -5.48
CA VAL A 214 -15.24 11.07 -4.59
C VAL A 214 -14.40 12.11 -3.86
N LEU A 215 -13.91 13.12 -4.57
CA LEU A 215 -13.14 14.24 -4.01
C LEU A 215 -14.01 15.12 -3.14
N TRP A 216 -15.24 15.45 -3.54
CA TRP A 216 -16.15 16.25 -2.72
C TRP A 216 -16.42 15.60 -1.35
N LYS A 217 -16.65 14.27 -1.33
CA LYS A 217 -16.80 13.52 -0.07
C LYS A 217 -15.52 13.50 0.77
N SER A 218 -14.35 13.52 0.12
CA SER A 218 -13.06 13.48 0.80
C SER A 218 -12.65 14.86 1.31
N CYS A 219 -12.85 15.92 0.54
CA CYS A 219 -12.56 17.31 0.90
C CYS A 219 -13.57 17.87 1.91
N LYS A 220 -14.83 17.43 1.90
CA LYS A 220 -15.80 17.77 2.97
C LYS A 220 -15.36 17.30 4.36
N ARG A 221 -14.47 16.31 4.45
CA ARG A 221 -13.89 15.90 5.75
C ARG A 221 -12.83 16.89 6.27
N TYR A 222 -12.37 17.83 5.45
CA TYR A 222 -11.32 18.80 5.80
C TYR A 222 -11.71 20.23 5.38
N PRO A 223 -12.83 20.78 5.90
CA PRO A 223 -13.30 22.11 5.51
C PRO A 223 -12.29 23.22 5.82
N HIS A 224 -11.44 23.03 6.84
CA HIS A 224 -10.38 23.98 7.20
C HIS A 224 -9.26 24.10 6.16
N LEU A 225 -9.11 23.12 5.26
CA LEU A 225 -8.13 23.20 4.16
C LEU A 225 -8.68 23.89 2.90
N LEU A 226 -9.99 24.16 2.86
CA LEU A 226 -10.66 24.81 1.73
C LEU A 226 -10.98 26.29 1.99
N GLY A 227 -10.67 26.79 3.19
CA GLY A 227 -10.93 28.16 3.62
C GLY A 227 -9.64 28.88 3.97
N SER A 228 -9.06 29.56 2.99
CA SER A 228 -8.10 30.66 3.14
C SER A 228 -8.18 31.53 1.90
#